data_AF-A0A8H2JMW4-F1
#
_entry.id   AF-A0A8H2JMW4-F1
#
_cell.length_a   1.000
_cell.length_b   1.000
_cell.length_c   1.000
_cell.angle_alpha   90.00
_cell.angle_beta   90.00
_cell.angle_gamma   90.00
#
_symmetry.space_group_name_H-M   'P 1'
#
loop_
_entity.id
_entity.type
_entity.pdbx_description
1 polymer ?
#
loop_
_entity_poly.entity_id
_entity_poly.type
_entity_poly.pdbx_seq_one_letter_code
_entity_poly.pdbx_strand_id
1 'polypeptide(L)'
;MIIKEKNTNKALKSKGNVIHFRRNITTALITSSLLFACGGSSDDNGDNGVITPTSMNISGAASKGLILGANVNAYLINDDGTKADTPIGTTTTDNADGSYKLELGSDYNDKAFIIEITAADGSQMKCDLSVCLAGDDAEAEITFGELYTLPDNFKLSAA
;
A
#
# COMPACT_ATOMS: atom_id res chain seq x y z
N MET A 1 17.40 22.37 -55.77
CA MET A 1 16.06 22.81 -56.22
C MET A 1 15.20 21.56 -56.33
N ILE A 2 14.61 21.08 -55.23
CA ILE A 2 13.18 21.24 -54.82
C ILE A 2 12.26 20.84 -56.00
N ILE A 3 11.38 19.82 -55.94
CA ILE A 3 10.14 19.77 -55.13
C ILE A 3 9.69 18.30 -54.84
N LYS A 4 9.71 17.94 -53.55
CA LYS A 4 8.68 17.25 -52.72
C LYS A 4 7.70 16.25 -53.38
N GLU A 5 7.84 14.98 -53.02
CA GLU A 5 6.69 14.08 -52.85
C GLU A 5 5.92 14.44 -51.57
N LYS A 6 4.62 14.72 -51.69
CA LYS A 6 3.69 14.75 -50.56
C LYS A 6 2.54 13.81 -50.85
N ASN A 7 2.72 12.56 -50.42
CA ASN A 7 1.65 11.60 -50.26
C ASN A 7 0.83 12.05 -49.03
N THR A 8 -0.34 12.66 -49.26
CA THR A 8 -1.26 13.00 -48.16
C THR A 8 -2.60 12.33 -48.43
N ASN A 9 -2.76 11.17 -47.81
CA ASN A 9 -4.03 10.47 -47.75
C ASN A 9 -5.07 11.36 -47.08
N LYS A 10 -6.16 11.60 -47.82
CA LYS A 10 -7.36 12.24 -47.32
C LYS A 10 -7.98 11.39 -46.20
N ALA A 11 -8.59 12.13 -45.28
CA ALA A 11 -9.77 11.78 -44.48
C ALA A 11 -9.54 10.95 -43.22
N LEU A 12 -9.53 11.65 -42.08
CA LEU A 12 -10.43 11.32 -40.97
C LEU A 12 -11.01 12.64 -40.46
N LYS A 13 -12.13 13.03 -41.08
CA LYS A 13 -13.00 14.10 -40.59
C LYS A 13 -13.68 13.55 -39.33
N SER A 14 -13.06 13.75 -38.17
CA SER A 14 -13.74 13.52 -36.89
C SER A 14 -14.92 14.48 -36.83
N LYS A 15 -16.12 13.95 -37.10
CA LYS A 15 -17.35 14.67 -36.80
C LYS A 15 -17.33 14.87 -35.29
N GLY A 16 -17.14 16.11 -34.86
CA GLY A 16 -17.30 16.48 -33.47
C GLY A 16 -18.68 16.02 -33.02
N ASN A 17 -18.71 14.95 -32.22
CA ASN A 17 -19.89 14.62 -31.45
C ASN A 17 -20.01 15.72 -30.40
N VAL A 18 -20.85 16.70 -30.71
CA VAL A 18 -21.32 17.66 -29.72
C VAL A 18 -22.17 16.84 -28.74
N ILE A 19 -21.57 16.45 -27.63
CA ILE A 19 -22.29 15.78 -26.56
C ILE A 19 -23.18 16.86 -25.94
N HIS A 20 -24.46 16.83 -26.28
CA HIS A 20 -25.47 17.69 -25.69
C HIS A 20 -25.60 17.35 -24.19
N PHE A 21 -24.89 18.11 -23.36
CA PHE A 21 -24.99 18.05 -21.90
C PHE A 21 -26.37 18.59 -21.47
N ARG A 22 -27.36 17.70 -21.40
CA ARG A 22 -28.66 18.01 -20.79
C ARG A 22 -28.49 18.03 -19.28
N ARG A 23 -28.42 19.26 -18.76
CA ARG A 23 -28.28 19.59 -17.34
C ARG A 23 -29.58 19.27 -16.58
N ASN A 24 -29.76 18.01 -16.18
CA ASN A 24 -30.69 17.64 -15.12
C ASN A 24 -29.89 17.54 -13.81
N ILE A 25 -29.83 18.64 -13.07
CA ILE A 25 -29.33 18.65 -11.69
C ILE A 25 -30.46 18.10 -10.82
N THR A 26 -30.45 16.79 -10.60
CA THR A 26 -31.27 16.16 -9.57
C THR A 26 -30.42 16.11 -8.31
N THR A 27 -30.68 17.04 -7.40
CA THR A 27 -30.16 17.05 -6.03
C THR A 27 -30.71 15.82 -5.30
N ALA A 28 -29.89 14.79 -5.13
CA ALA A 28 -30.21 13.64 -4.28
C ALA A 28 -29.36 13.70 -3.01
N LEU A 29 -30.08 13.66 -1.89
CA LEU A 29 -29.66 13.93 -0.53
C LEU A 29 -28.48 13.08 -0.04
N ILE A 30 -27.64 13.75 0.74
CA ILE A 30 -26.61 13.22 1.62
C ILE A 30 -27.25 12.19 2.55
N THR A 31 -26.91 10.91 2.41
CA THR A 31 -27.15 9.90 3.44
C THR A 31 -25.83 9.57 4.11
N SER A 32 -25.74 10.05 5.35
CA SER A 32 -24.63 9.93 6.27
C SER A 32 -24.12 8.51 6.43
N SER A 33 -22.79 8.45 6.55
CA SER A 33 -21.93 7.32 6.86
C SER A 33 -22.47 6.44 8.01
N LEU A 34 -22.60 5.14 7.73
CA LEU A 34 -22.58 4.11 8.76
C LEU A 34 -21.13 3.97 9.24
N LEU A 35 -20.79 4.64 10.35
CA LEU A 35 -19.60 4.30 11.13
C LEU A 35 -19.87 2.93 11.75
N PHE A 36 -19.25 1.88 11.21
CA PHE A 36 -19.13 0.62 11.94
C PHE A 36 -18.27 0.90 13.18
N ALA A 37 -18.92 1.12 14.31
CA ALA A 37 -18.28 1.08 15.61
C ALA A 37 -17.74 -0.35 15.79
N CYS A 38 -16.43 -0.48 15.88
CA CYS A 38 -15.78 -1.68 16.41
C CYS A 38 -16.10 -1.73 17.91
N GLY A 39 -17.28 -2.25 18.26
CA GLY A 39 -17.69 -2.51 19.63
C GLY A 39 -17.21 -3.90 20.05
N GLY A 40 -16.10 -3.96 20.78
CA GLY A 40 -15.71 -5.16 21.52
C GLY A 40 -16.74 -5.46 22.61
N SER A 41 -17.29 -6.66 22.59
CA SER A 41 -18.10 -7.17 23.70
C SER A 41 -17.17 -7.68 24.78
N SER A 42 -17.23 -7.09 25.97
CA SER A 42 -16.57 -7.60 27.18
C SER A 42 -17.56 -8.49 27.91
N ASP A 43 -17.32 -9.80 27.88
CA ASP A 43 -17.97 -10.76 28.76
C ASP A 43 -17.23 -10.77 30.11
N ASP A 44 -17.74 -10.02 31.08
CA ASP A 44 -17.24 -10.04 32.46
C ASP A 44 -17.73 -11.31 33.17
N ASN A 45 -17.03 -12.42 32.97
CA ASN A 45 -17.07 -13.54 33.91
C ASN A 45 -15.94 -13.35 34.93
N GLY A 46 -16.35 -13.01 36.15
CA GLY A 46 -15.46 -12.93 37.30
C GLY A 46 -14.75 -14.27 37.55
N ASP A 47 -13.50 -14.34 37.12
CA ASP A 47 -12.52 -15.31 37.57
C ASP A 47 -11.28 -14.54 38.02
N ASN A 48 -10.61 -15.02 39.07
CA ASN A 48 -9.35 -14.45 39.53
C ASN A 48 -8.23 -14.86 38.57
N GLY A 49 -8.37 -14.43 37.31
CA GLY A 49 -7.60 -14.88 36.16
C GLY A 49 -6.31 -14.09 36.00
N VAL A 50 -5.22 -14.84 35.81
CA VAL A 50 -3.96 -14.33 35.26
C VAL A 50 -4.28 -13.45 34.04
N ILE A 51 -3.96 -12.16 34.12
CA ILE A 51 -4.09 -11.22 33.00
C ILE A 51 -3.14 -11.73 31.90
N THR A 52 -3.70 -12.41 30.91
CA THR A 52 -2.95 -12.83 29.74
C THR A 52 -2.84 -11.60 28.85
N PRO A 53 -1.64 -11.14 28.47
CA PRO A 53 -1.49 -9.96 27.63
C PRO A 53 -2.30 -10.15 26.35
N THR A 54 -3.21 -9.23 26.07
CA THR A 54 -4.08 -9.27 24.89
C THR A 54 -3.24 -8.97 23.66
N SER A 55 -3.12 -9.93 22.74
CA SER A 55 -2.44 -9.68 21.48
C SER A 55 -3.26 -8.70 20.62
N MET A 56 -2.57 -7.75 20.00
CA MET A 56 -3.18 -6.75 19.13
C MET A 56 -2.90 -7.12 17.68
N ASN A 57 -3.89 -6.94 16.80
CA ASN A 57 -3.74 -7.18 15.37
C ASN A 57 -3.75 -5.86 14.61
N ILE A 58 -2.76 -5.69 13.73
CA ILE A 58 -2.65 -4.57 12.80
C ILE A 58 -2.84 -5.12 11.40
N SER A 59 -3.74 -4.50 10.64
CA SER A 59 -3.93 -4.82 9.23
C SER A 59 -3.67 -3.59 8.37
N GLY A 60 -3.09 -3.81 7.19
CA GLY A 60 -2.75 -2.75 6.27
C GLY A 60 -2.43 -3.31 4.89
N ALA A 61 -1.98 -2.42 4.00
CA ALA A 61 -1.43 -2.78 2.70
C ALA A 61 -0.20 -1.93 2.43
N ALA A 62 0.83 -2.56 1.87
CA ALA A 62 2.07 -1.89 1.50
C ALA A 62 1.96 -1.33 0.08
N SER A 63 1.94 0.01 -0.06
CA SER A 63 1.73 0.65 -1.36
C SER A 63 2.63 1.86 -1.62
N LYS A 64 3.54 1.69 -2.57
CA LYS A 64 4.28 2.70 -3.35
C LYS A 64 4.47 2.13 -4.76
N GLY A 65 3.37 1.61 -5.31
CA GLY A 65 3.35 0.35 -6.06
C GLY A 65 2.95 -0.79 -5.13
N LEU A 66 2.09 -1.70 -5.58
CA LEU A 66 1.69 -2.88 -4.80
C LEU A 66 2.93 -3.71 -4.45
N ILE A 67 3.24 -3.84 -3.16
CA ILE A 67 4.38 -4.62 -2.67
C ILE A 67 3.89 -6.01 -2.27
N LEU A 68 4.50 -7.03 -2.85
CA LEU A 68 4.08 -8.43 -2.78
C LEU A 68 5.21 -9.26 -2.17
N GLY A 69 4.88 -10.14 -1.22
CA GLY A 69 5.83 -11.05 -0.58
C GLY A 69 6.95 -10.40 0.25
N ALA A 70 6.88 -9.10 0.56
CA ALA A 70 7.86 -8.40 1.39
C ALA A 70 7.68 -8.69 2.88
N ASN A 71 8.75 -8.51 3.66
CA ASN A 71 8.69 -8.61 5.11
C ASN A 71 8.03 -7.38 5.70
N VAL A 72 7.18 -7.56 6.70
CA VAL A 72 6.56 -6.48 7.48
C VAL A 72 6.97 -6.66 8.94
N ASN A 73 7.60 -5.65 9.52
CA ASN A 73 8.19 -5.71 10.85
C ASN A 73 7.69 -4.54 11.69
N ALA A 74 7.23 -4.80 12.91
CA ALA A 74 6.87 -3.76 13.88
C ALA A 74 8.00 -3.59 14.89
N TYR A 75 8.51 -2.38 15.06
CA TYR A 75 9.56 -2.06 16.04
C TYR A 75 9.07 -1.00 17.01
N LEU A 76 9.35 -1.16 18.29
CA LEU A 76 9.12 -0.09 19.27
C LEU A 76 10.04 1.10 19.01
N ILE A 77 9.59 2.28 19.46
CA ILE A 77 10.42 3.48 19.55
C ILE A 77 10.96 3.56 20.98
N ASN A 78 12.28 3.64 21.11
CA ASN A 78 12.98 3.81 22.38
C ASN A 78 12.73 5.22 22.95
N ASP A 79 13.02 5.41 24.24
CA ASP A 79 12.82 6.69 24.92
C ASP A 79 13.67 7.84 24.33
N ASP A 80 14.75 7.52 23.61
CA ASP A 80 15.60 8.46 22.89
C ASP A 80 15.09 8.80 21.46
N GLY A 81 13.94 8.25 21.07
CA GLY A 81 13.32 8.44 19.76
C GLY A 81 13.88 7.53 18.66
N THR A 82 14.81 6.63 18.97
CA THR A 82 15.35 5.67 18.00
C THR A 82 14.47 4.44 17.84
N LYS A 83 14.58 3.77 16.69
CA LYS A 83 13.93 2.47 16.45
C LYS A 83 14.64 1.38 17.25
N ALA A 84 13.90 0.51 17.93
CA ALA A 84 14.45 -0.69 18.55
C ALA A 84 15.07 -1.65 17.51
N ASP A 85 16.06 -2.45 17.93
CA ASP A 85 16.75 -3.38 17.03
C ASP A 85 15.93 -4.65 16.74
N THR A 86 15.08 -5.06 17.68
CA THR A 86 14.29 -6.30 17.59
C THR A 86 12.83 -5.96 17.31
N PRO A 87 12.19 -6.63 16.33
CA PRO A 87 10.78 -6.43 16.07
C PRO A 87 9.92 -7.09 17.16
N ILE A 88 8.82 -6.43 17.52
CA ILE A 88 7.78 -6.95 18.43
C ILE A 88 6.66 -7.70 17.70
N GLY A 89 6.75 -7.78 16.37
CA GLY A 89 5.83 -8.52 15.51
C GLY A 89 6.36 -8.56 14.09
N THR A 90 6.14 -9.68 13.39
CA THR A 90 6.56 -9.87 12.00
C THR A 90 5.47 -10.59 11.21
N THR A 91 5.37 -10.29 9.92
CA THR A 91 4.52 -10.98 8.96
C THR A 91 5.05 -10.72 7.54
N THR A 92 4.33 -11.14 6.51
CA THR A 92 4.63 -10.79 5.11
C THR A 92 3.43 -10.15 4.42
N THR A 93 3.69 -9.35 3.39
CA THR A 93 2.63 -8.87 2.50
C THR A 93 2.15 -10.00 1.60
N ASP A 94 0.85 -10.08 1.38
CA ASP A 94 0.21 -11.05 0.48
C ASP A 94 0.73 -10.91 -0.96
N ASN A 95 0.82 -12.04 -1.66
CA ASN A 95 1.38 -12.11 -3.01
C ASN A 95 0.40 -11.66 -4.10
N ALA A 96 -0.89 -11.48 -3.80
CA ALA A 96 -1.90 -11.06 -4.75
C ALA A 96 -2.27 -9.59 -4.60
N ASP A 97 -2.39 -9.10 -3.37
CA ASP A 97 -2.92 -7.75 -3.10
C ASP A 97 -2.07 -6.90 -2.14
N GLY A 98 -0.90 -7.39 -1.72
CA GLY A 98 0.03 -6.66 -0.85
C GLY A 98 -0.53 -6.30 0.53
N SER A 99 -1.67 -6.88 0.90
CA SER A 99 -2.24 -6.74 2.24
C SER A 99 -1.41 -7.51 3.26
N TYR A 100 -1.49 -7.13 4.53
CA TYR A 100 -0.88 -7.88 5.61
C TYR A 100 -1.73 -7.82 6.88
N LYS A 101 -1.53 -8.82 7.73
CA LYS A 101 -2.02 -8.85 9.10
C LYS A 101 -0.87 -9.23 10.01
N LEU A 102 -0.50 -8.30 10.90
CA LEU A 102 0.61 -8.43 11.84
C LEU A 102 0.05 -8.49 13.25
N GLU A 103 0.46 -9.50 14.00
CA GLU A 103 0.17 -9.60 15.42
C GLU A 103 1.30 -8.95 16.20
N LEU A 104 0.96 -8.02 17.09
CA LEU A 104 1.89 -7.46 18.05
C LEU A 104 1.98 -8.40 19.26
N GLY A 105 3.20 -8.75 19.63
CA GLY A 105 3.49 -9.52 20.83
C GLY A 105 3.11 -8.76 22.11
N SER A 106 3.20 -9.47 23.23
CA SER A 106 2.94 -8.94 24.58
C SER A 106 3.78 -7.71 24.94
N ASP A 107 4.89 -7.50 24.24
CA ASP A 107 5.88 -6.46 24.52
C ASP A 107 5.44 -5.07 24.06
N TYR A 108 4.35 -4.96 23.28
CA TYR A 108 3.83 -3.67 22.79
C TYR A 108 3.57 -2.67 23.94
N ASN A 109 2.93 -3.11 25.02
CA ASN A 109 2.70 -2.35 26.27
C ASN A 109 2.31 -0.86 26.04
N ASP A 110 1.43 -0.60 25.06
CA ASP A 110 0.94 0.73 24.67
C ASP A 110 2.03 1.76 24.30
N LYS A 111 3.20 1.30 23.83
CA LYS A 111 4.30 2.15 23.39
C LYS A 111 4.18 2.51 21.91
N ALA A 112 4.73 3.67 21.53
CA ALA A 112 4.84 4.04 20.13
C ALA A 112 5.72 3.03 19.36
N PHE A 113 5.35 2.77 18.11
CA PHE A 113 6.04 1.82 17.24
C PHE A 113 6.06 2.31 15.81
N ILE A 114 6.91 1.70 15.00
CA ILE A 114 7.03 1.92 13.56
C ILE A 114 6.83 0.59 12.84
N ILE A 115 6.08 0.62 11.74
CA ILE A 115 6.05 -0.48 10.77
C ILE A 115 7.13 -0.22 9.73
N GLU A 116 7.96 -1.23 9.50
CA GLU A 116 9.00 -1.23 8.49
C GLU A 116 8.79 -2.41 7.55
N ILE A 117 8.67 -2.10 6.26
CA ILE A 117 8.57 -3.07 5.18
C ILE A 117 9.93 -3.15 4.50
N THR A 118 10.48 -4.36 4.39
CA THR A 118 11.77 -4.63 3.76
C THR A 118 11.65 -5.72 2.69
N ALA A 119 12.58 -5.71 1.75
CA ALA A 119 12.65 -6.79 0.76
C ALA A 119 12.80 -8.16 1.44
N ALA A 120 12.18 -9.16 0.81
CA ALA A 120 12.41 -10.58 1.07
C ALA A 120 12.81 -11.25 -0.24
N ASP A 121 13.35 -12.47 -0.17
CA ASP A 121 13.68 -13.27 -1.34
C ASP A 121 12.44 -13.45 -2.23
N GLY A 122 12.52 -12.94 -3.46
CA GLY A 122 11.43 -13.01 -4.43
C GLY A 122 10.31 -12.00 -4.23
N SER A 123 10.43 -11.07 -3.28
CA SER A 123 9.47 -9.97 -3.12
C SER A 123 9.44 -9.07 -4.37
N GLN A 124 8.24 -8.63 -4.77
CA GLN A 124 8.02 -7.85 -5.99
C GLN A 124 7.22 -6.58 -5.73
N MET A 125 7.48 -5.54 -6.51
CA MET A 125 6.71 -4.32 -6.52
C MET A 125 6.07 -4.13 -7.90
N LYS A 126 4.82 -3.67 -7.92
CA LYS A 126 4.16 -3.23 -9.14
C LYS A 126 4.54 -1.80 -9.45
N CYS A 127 5.09 -1.52 -10.62
CA CYS A 127 5.45 -0.16 -11.01
C CYS A 127 4.22 0.76 -11.04
N ASP A 128 4.23 1.82 -10.22
CA ASP A 128 3.16 2.82 -10.12
C ASP A 128 3.49 4.15 -10.82
N LEU A 129 4.71 4.28 -11.34
CA LEU A 129 5.16 5.41 -12.15
C LEU A 129 4.95 5.13 -13.63
N SER A 130 5.01 6.18 -14.46
CA SER A 130 4.96 6.02 -15.91
C SER A 130 6.05 5.08 -16.45
N VAL A 131 7.23 5.13 -15.81
CA VAL A 131 8.36 4.22 -15.99
C VAL A 131 9.06 4.10 -14.64
N CYS A 132 9.37 2.87 -14.20
CA CYS A 132 10.22 2.60 -13.06
C CYS A 132 11.60 2.12 -13.51
N LEU A 133 12.61 2.30 -12.67
CA LEU A 133 13.98 1.80 -12.91
C LEU A 133 14.28 0.70 -11.91
N ALA A 134 14.82 -0.42 -12.39
CA ALA A 134 15.15 -1.59 -11.57
C ALA A 134 16.46 -1.36 -10.77
N GLY A 135 16.47 -0.40 -9.86
CA GLY A 135 17.66 0.01 -9.10
C GLY A 135 18.34 1.27 -9.64
N ASP A 136 19.36 1.74 -8.92
CA ASP A 136 19.93 3.08 -9.10
C ASP A 136 20.68 3.28 -10.43
N ASP A 137 21.12 2.19 -11.08
CA ASP A 137 21.89 2.18 -12.33
C ASP A 137 21.25 1.34 -13.45
N ALA A 138 19.96 0.98 -13.32
CA ALA A 138 19.33 0.10 -14.30
C ALA A 138 18.88 0.85 -15.57
N GLU A 139 19.49 0.49 -16.69
CA GLU A 139 19.05 0.83 -18.06
C GLU A 139 17.71 0.15 -18.44
N ALA A 140 17.23 -0.80 -17.62
CA ALA A 140 15.99 -1.52 -17.86
C ALA A 140 14.80 -0.71 -17.33
N GLU A 141 14.08 -0.10 -18.26
CA GLU A 141 12.78 0.53 -18.01
C GLU A 141 11.72 -0.53 -17.70
N ILE A 142 11.02 -0.37 -16.58
CA ILE A 142 9.85 -1.17 -16.21
C ILE A 142 8.61 -0.35 -16.52
N THR A 143 7.67 -0.91 -17.26
CA THR A 143 6.46 -0.20 -17.66
C THR A 143 5.48 -0.13 -16.48
N PHE A 144 4.66 0.93 -16.44
CA PHE A 144 3.55 1.04 -15.49
C PHE A 144 2.74 -0.27 -15.41
N GLY A 145 2.54 -0.76 -14.20
CA GLY A 145 1.76 -1.96 -13.91
C GLY A 145 2.53 -3.27 -14.01
N GLU A 146 3.78 -3.28 -14.49
CA GLU A 146 4.61 -4.48 -14.47
C GLU A 146 5.20 -4.75 -13.09
N LEU A 147 5.44 -6.03 -12.80
CA LEU A 147 6.11 -6.45 -11.57
C LEU A 147 7.63 -6.43 -11.80
N TYR A 148 8.35 -5.94 -10.80
CA TYR A 148 9.79 -6.01 -10.73
C TYR A 148 10.23 -6.43 -9.32
N THR A 149 11.40 -7.05 -9.23
CA THR A 149 11.97 -7.49 -7.95
C THR A 149 12.33 -6.27 -7.10
N LEU A 150 11.97 -6.29 -5.81
CA LEU A 150 12.46 -5.24 -4.91
C LEU A 150 13.97 -5.37 -4.72
N PRO A 151 14.72 -4.25 -4.77
CA PRO A 151 16.12 -4.25 -4.38
C PRO A 151 16.30 -4.71 -2.93
N ASP A 152 17.39 -5.43 -2.63
CA ASP A 152 17.66 -5.96 -1.29
C ASP A 152 17.76 -4.86 -0.22
N ASN A 153 18.14 -3.64 -0.61
CA ASN A 153 18.21 -2.46 0.25
C ASN A 153 16.88 -1.70 0.36
N PHE A 154 15.78 -2.20 -0.23
CA PHE A 154 14.48 -1.55 -0.16
C PHE A 154 13.99 -1.45 1.29
N LYS A 155 13.49 -0.26 1.63
CA LYS A 155 12.83 0.00 2.90
C LYS A 155 11.72 1.04 2.73
N LEU A 156 10.55 0.72 3.30
CA LEU A 156 9.42 1.63 3.46
C LEU A 156 9.02 1.64 4.93
N SER A 157 8.73 2.80 5.50
CA SER A 157 8.39 2.90 6.94
C SER A 157 7.19 3.81 7.18
N ALA A 158 6.39 3.46 8.19
CA ALA A 158 5.22 4.21 8.64
C ALA A 158 5.16 4.20 10.18
N ALA A 159 5.02 5.36 10.80
CA ALA A 159 4.93 5.57 12.25
C ALA A 159 3.68 6.39 12.59
#